data_AF-A0A2H3CCZ8-F1
#
_entry.id   AF-A0A2H3CCZ8-F1
#
_cell.length_a   1.000
_cell.length_b   1.000
_cell.length_c   1.000
_cell.angle_alpha   90.00
_cell.angle_beta   90.00
_cell.angle_gamma   90.00
#
_symmetry.space_group_name_H-M   'P 1'
#
loop_
_entity.id
_entity.type
_entity.pdbx_description
1 polymer ?
#
loop_
_entity_poly.entity_id
_entity_poly.type
_entity_poly.pdbx_seq_one_letter_code
_entity_poly.pdbx_strand_id
1 'polypeptide(L)'
;MSQFHNSMCIWERLEFRTPSSKYPWSRMWTTGSYGLLLLINTIRRVSLTDYRGRILLDTLVRPTHQVESYRTEETGFSPSTFMGAPTLQEVQTRVSSIIRDKIIVGHRLWDFLSVLGLTHPAIATRDLSLFLPMRQKLKSRTIVELPLLVNFFMGRNIGLQYEDSLETARAVIDLFRSCEDVFEGCIRSGEWPCELPPSSYAEYFT
;
A
#
# COMPACT_ATOMS: atom_id res chain seq x y z
N MET A 1 19.19 22.17 -7.71
CA MET A 1 17.81 22.02 -8.19
C MET A 1 17.60 20.55 -8.55
N SER A 2 17.19 19.73 -7.59
CA SER A 2 16.93 18.30 -7.80
C SER A 2 15.49 18.15 -8.32
N GLN A 3 15.33 17.67 -9.55
CA GLN A 3 14.02 17.38 -10.13
C GLN A 3 13.51 16.06 -9.56
N PHE A 4 12.81 16.11 -8.43
CA PHE A 4 12.08 14.95 -7.90
C PHE A 4 10.77 14.80 -8.68
N HIS A 5 10.77 13.94 -9.70
CA HIS A 5 9.57 13.50 -10.39
C HIS A 5 9.17 12.10 -9.90
N ASN A 6 8.00 12.04 -9.27
CA ASN A 6 7.10 10.88 -9.07
C ASN A 6 7.22 10.18 -7.71
N SER A 7 6.07 9.92 -7.09
CA SER A 7 5.88 9.52 -5.70
C SER A 7 4.45 8.94 -5.60
N MET A 8 4.20 7.80 -4.92
CA MET A 8 3.19 6.82 -5.37
C MET A 8 2.64 5.78 -4.34
N CYS A 9 1.29 5.67 -4.31
CA CYS A 9 0.40 4.49 -4.11
C CYS A 9 -0.20 4.12 -2.72
N ILE A 10 -1.53 3.84 -2.72
CA ILE A 10 -2.32 3.02 -1.76
C ILE A 10 -3.47 2.28 -2.51
N TRP A 11 -3.92 1.11 -2.02
CA TRP A 11 -4.91 0.19 -2.64
C TRP A 11 -6.12 -0.12 -1.71
N GLU A 12 -7.10 -0.88 -2.23
CA GLU A 12 -8.37 -1.27 -1.57
C GLU A 12 -8.52 -2.79 -1.43
N ARG A 13 -9.17 -3.28 -0.34
CA ARG A 13 -9.19 -4.70 0.09
C ARG A 13 -10.50 -5.45 -0.20
N LEU A 14 -10.40 -6.77 -0.36
CA LEU A 14 -11.49 -7.75 -0.36
C LEU A 14 -11.43 -8.76 0.78
N GLU A 15 -12.60 -9.33 1.10
CA GLU A 15 -12.74 -10.50 1.96
C GLU A 15 -13.05 -11.75 1.13
N PHE A 16 -12.37 -12.85 1.45
CA PHE A 16 -12.59 -14.20 0.90
C PHE A 16 -12.56 -15.21 2.05
N ARG A 17 -13.36 -16.29 1.99
CA ARG A 17 -13.30 -17.40 2.95
C ARG A 17 -11.95 -18.11 2.98
N THR A 18 -11.50 -18.44 4.19
CA THR A 18 -10.72 -19.66 4.44
C THR A 18 -11.65 -20.88 4.37
N PRO A 19 -11.17 -22.07 3.94
CA PRO A 19 -12.01 -23.26 3.91
C PRO A 19 -12.54 -23.56 5.32
N SER A 20 -13.86 -23.56 5.48
CA SER A 20 -14.49 -23.73 6.79
C SER A 20 -14.18 -25.12 7.37
N SER A 21 -13.58 -25.10 8.56
CA SER A 21 -13.49 -26.20 9.52
C SER A 21 -14.84 -26.92 9.66
N LYS A 22 -14.93 -28.14 9.13
CA LYS A 22 -16.03 -29.08 9.37
C LYS A 22 -15.56 -30.44 9.90
N TYR A 23 -14.31 -30.55 10.39
CA TYR A 23 -13.81 -31.79 10.99
C TYR A 23 -13.08 -31.53 12.32
N PRO A 24 -13.51 -32.16 13.43
CA PRO A 24 -12.92 -31.95 14.75
C PRO A 24 -11.85 -33.03 15.01
N TRP A 25 -10.57 -32.69 14.85
CA TRP A 25 -9.47 -33.49 15.42
C TRP A 25 -8.38 -32.56 15.96
N SER A 26 -8.51 -32.24 17.24
CA SER A 26 -7.40 -31.82 18.07
C SER A 26 -6.46 -33.03 18.28
N ARG A 27 -5.14 -32.78 18.18
CA ARG A 27 -3.98 -33.68 18.37
C ARG A 27 -3.49 -34.43 17.12
N MET A 28 -2.49 -33.87 16.46
CA MET A 28 -1.20 -34.56 16.25
C MET A 28 -0.16 -33.56 15.73
N TRP A 29 0.84 -33.25 16.56
CA TRP A 29 2.09 -32.65 16.08
C TRP A 29 2.93 -33.77 15.48
N THR A 30 3.38 -33.64 14.23
CA THR A 30 4.79 -33.84 13.79
C THR A 30 4.89 -33.87 12.26
N THR A 31 5.93 -33.18 11.78
CA THR A 31 6.63 -33.34 10.48
C THR A 31 5.89 -33.05 9.18
N GLY A 32 6.38 -32.04 8.45
CA GLY A 32 6.31 -32.02 6.98
C GLY A 32 5.68 -30.78 6.36
N SER A 33 6.53 -29.81 6.00
CA SER A 33 6.53 -29.06 4.73
C SER A 33 5.20 -28.51 4.15
N TYR A 34 5.14 -27.16 4.13
CA TYR A 34 4.30 -26.29 3.29
C TYR A 34 2.77 -26.42 3.37
N GLY A 35 2.17 -25.63 4.25
CA GLY A 35 0.74 -25.29 4.19
C GLY A 35 0.58 -23.77 4.17
N LEU A 36 0.69 -23.18 2.97
CA LEU A 36 0.55 -21.74 2.72
C LEU A 36 -0.83 -21.28 3.23
N LEU A 37 -0.85 -20.60 4.38
CA LEU A 37 -2.01 -19.80 4.82
C LEU A 37 -2.09 -18.59 3.88
N LEU A 38 -2.71 -18.81 2.72
CA LEU A 38 -3.03 -17.79 1.73
C LEU A 38 -4.06 -16.81 2.34
N LEU A 39 -3.59 -15.88 3.17
CA LEU A 39 -4.26 -14.62 3.42
C LEU A 39 -4.12 -13.79 2.14
N ILE A 40 -4.93 -14.10 1.12
CA ILE A 40 -4.93 -13.38 -0.16
C ILE A 40 -5.63 -12.03 0.08
N ASN A 41 -4.90 -11.07 0.61
CA ASN A 41 -5.25 -9.66 0.53
C ASN A 41 -5.21 -9.31 -0.97
N THR A 42 -6.31 -9.46 -1.70
CA THR A 42 -6.29 -9.35 -3.17
C THR A 42 -6.46 -7.89 -3.57
N ILE A 43 -5.44 -7.30 -4.22
CA ILE A 43 -5.53 -5.98 -4.84
C ILE A 43 -6.64 -5.97 -5.88
N ARG A 44 -7.46 -4.91 -5.85
CA ARG A 44 -8.58 -4.71 -6.78
C ARG A 44 -8.36 -3.54 -7.72
N ARG A 45 -7.68 -2.51 -7.23
CA ARG A 45 -7.36 -1.27 -7.93
C ARG A 45 -5.96 -0.82 -7.52
N VAL A 46 -5.19 -0.34 -8.48
CA VAL A 46 -3.85 0.22 -8.28
C VAL A 46 -3.85 1.61 -8.86
N SER A 47 -3.62 2.60 -8.00
CA SER A 47 -3.58 4.01 -8.36
C SER A 47 -2.20 4.59 -8.08
N LEU A 48 -1.54 5.00 -9.16
CA LEU A 48 -0.21 5.57 -9.17
C LEU A 48 -0.31 7.01 -9.67
N THR A 49 0.27 7.93 -8.91
CA THR A 49 0.34 9.35 -9.28
C THR A 49 1.77 9.81 -9.40
N ASP A 50 1.99 10.92 -10.09
CA ASP A 50 3.25 11.65 -10.03
C ASP A 50 3.32 12.56 -8.81
N TYR A 51 4.46 13.22 -8.65
CA TYR A 51 4.68 14.17 -7.57
C TYR A 51 3.71 15.37 -7.64
N ARG A 52 3.06 15.66 -8.77
CA ARG A 52 2.05 16.73 -8.92
C ARG A 52 0.62 16.22 -8.73
N GLY A 53 0.42 14.93 -8.46
CA GLY A 53 -0.90 14.30 -8.35
C GLY A 53 -1.57 13.96 -9.68
N ARG A 54 -0.84 14.02 -10.81
CA ARG A 54 -1.29 13.54 -12.12
C ARG A 54 -1.24 12.01 -12.14
N ILE A 55 -2.24 11.40 -12.76
CA ILE A 55 -2.38 9.95 -12.82
C ILE A 55 -1.31 9.37 -13.76
N LEU A 56 -0.52 8.42 -13.26
CA LEU A 56 0.43 7.63 -14.05
C LEU A 56 -0.18 6.28 -14.43
N LEU A 57 -0.94 5.68 -13.51
CA LEU A 57 -1.69 4.45 -13.72
C LEU A 57 -2.88 4.47 -12.77
N ASP A 58 -4.06 4.16 -13.28
CA ASP A 58 -5.23 3.87 -12.46
C ASP A 58 -5.92 2.69 -13.13
N THR A 59 -5.81 1.51 -12.53
CA THR A 59 -6.29 0.28 -13.14
C THR A 59 -6.87 -0.66 -12.11
N LEU A 60 -7.94 -1.34 -12.51
CA LEU A 60 -8.43 -2.50 -11.77
C LEU A 60 -7.52 -3.71 -12.01
N VAL A 61 -7.61 -4.69 -11.11
CA VAL A 61 -6.99 -6.00 -11.23
C VAL A 61 -8.09 -7.05 -11.24
N ARG A 62 -8.05 -7.93 -12.24
CA ARG A 62 -8.98 -9.05 -12.37
C ARG A 62 -8.79 -10.01 -11.18
N PRO A 63 -9.85 -10.30 -10.39
CA PRO A 63 -9.78 -11.30 -9.34
C PRO A 63 -9.42 -12.67 -9.93
N THR A 64 -8.47 -13.37 -9.31
CA THR A 64 -8.09 -14.74 -9.69
C THR A 64 -9.07 -15.79 -9.15
N HIS A 65 -9.77 -15.46 -8.07
CA HIS A 65 -10.76 -16.31 -7.42
C HIS A 65 -12.14 -15.63 -7.39
N GLN A 66 -13.17 -16.44 -7.22
CA GLN A 66 -14.53 -15.95 -7.05
C GLN A 66 -14.63 -15.07 -5.80
N VAL A 67 -15.04 -13.83 -5.99
CA VAL A 67 -15.25 -12.86 -4.91
C VAL A 67 -16.60 -13.15 -4.24
N GLU A 68 -16.59 -13.31 -2.92
CA GLU A 68 -17.81 -13.60 -2.15
C GLU A 68 -18.65 -12.35 -1.88
N SER A 69 -18.01 -11.26 -1.47
CA SER A 69 -18.67 -9.97 -1.26
C SER A 69 -17.83 -8.86 -1.84
N TYR A 70 -18.44 -8.04 -2.70
CA TYR A 70 -17.73 -6.92 -3.29
C TYR A 70 -17.62 -5.72 -2.36
N ARG A 71 -18.42 -5.66 -1.28
CA ARG A 71 -18.55 -4.47 -0.42
C ARG A 71 -18.88 -3.25 -1.27
N THR A 72 -19.95 -3.36 -2.06
CA THR A 72 -20.28 -2.39 -3.12
C THR A 72 -20.62 -1.02 -2.54
N GLU A 73 -21.21 -0.97 -1.34
CA GLU A 73 -21.50 0.29 -0.65
C GLU A 73 -20.22 0.99 -0.23
N GLU A 74 -19.20 0.25 0.21
CA GLU A 74 -17.93 0.80 0.67
C GLU A 74 -16.91 1.03 -0.43
N THR A 75 -16.91 0.21 -1.50
CA THR A 75 -15.87 0.20 -2.55
C THR A 75 -16.38 0.65 -3.93
N GLY A 76 -17.69 0.78 -4.11
CA GLY A 76 -18.28 1.11 -5.40
C GLY A 76 -18.14 0.02 -6.47
N PHE A 77 -17.57 -1.16 -6.15
CA PHE A 77 -17.34 -2.22 -7.12
C PHE A 77 -18.51 -3.20 -7.25
N SER A 78 -18.70 -3.68 -8.46
CA SER A 78 -19.64 -4.76 -8.79
C SER A 78 -18.94 -5.83 -9.65
N PRO A 79 -19.51 -7.03 -9.82
CA PRO A 79 -18.93 -8.04 -10.70
C PRO A 79 -18.68 -7.52 -12.13
N SER A 80 -19.56 -6.64 -12.64
CA SER A 80 -19.41 -6.06 -13.97
C SER A 80 -18.24 -5.08 -14.06
N THR A 81 -17.84 -4.45 -12.94
CA THR A 81 -16.70 -3.54 -12.86
C THR A 81 -15.38 -4.22 -13.25
N PHE A 82 -15.26 -5.53 -13.04
CA PHE A 82 -14.04 -6.30 -13.37
C PHE A 82 -14.07 -6.92 -14.78
N MET A 83 -15.14 -6.71 -15.56
CA MET A 83 -15.18 -7.21 -16.94
C MET A 83 -14.10 -6.52 -17.78
N GLY A 84 -13.21 -7.32 -18.37
CA GLY A 84 -12.09 -6.80 -19.14
C GLY A 84 -10.94 -6.22 -18.30
N ALA A 85 -11.00 -6.30 -16.96
CA ALA A 85 -9.88 -5.88 -16.12
C ALA A 85 -8.62 -6.71 -16.45
N PRO A 86 -7.42 -6.10 -16.43
CA PRO A 86 -6.17 -6.80 -16.68
C PRO A 86 -5.86 -7.80 -15.56
N THR A 87 -5.10 -8.83 -15.89
CA THR A 87 -4.58 -9.81 -14.93
C THR A 87 -3.58 -9.17 -13.97
N LEU A 88 -3.39 -9.79 -12.80
CA LEU A 88 -2.38 -9.34 -11.83
C LEU A 88 -1.00 -9.25 -12.47
N GLN A 89 -0.62 -10.20 -13.33
CA GLN A 89 0.68 -10.22 -14.00
C GLN A 89 0.89 -9.01 -14.93
N GLU A 90 -0.13 -8.63 -15.69
CA GLU A 90 -0.08 -7.43 -16.54
C GLU A 90 0.08 -6.17 -15.70
N VAL A 91 -0.65 -6.08 -14.58
CA VAL A 91 -0.56 -4.94 -13.66
C VAL A 91 0.80 -4.90 -12.95
N GLN A 92 1.32 -6.03 -12.47
CA GLN A 92 2.66 -6.15 -11.90
C GLN A 92 3.73 -5.68 -12.88
N THR A 93 3.62 -6.07 -14.16
CA THR A 93 4.56 -5.64 -15.20
C THR A 93 4.51 -4.12 -15.41
N ARG A 94 3.30 -3.54 -15.47
CA ARG A 94 3.12 -2.09 -15.59
C ARG A 94 3.66 -1.35 -14.38
N VAL A 95 3.27 -1.75 -13.17
CA VAL A 95 3.71 -1.12 -11.91
C VAL A 95 5.23 -1.21 -11.78
N SER A 96 5.82 -2.40 -11.94
CA SER A 96 7.27 -2.59 -11.85
C SER A 96 8.03 -1.71 -12.85
N SER A 97 7.53 -1.58 -14.09
CA SER A 97 8.14 -0.67 -15.07
C SER A 97 8.05 0.80 -14.68
N ILE A 98 6.97 1.20 -14.00
CA ILE A 98 6.75 2.57 -13.55
C ILE A 98 7.65 2.91 -12.36
N ILE A 99 7.80 2.01 -11.38
CA ILE A 99 8.55 2.28 -10.14
C ILE A 99 10.05 2.05 -10.27
N ARG A 100 10.49 1.31 -11.29
CA ARG A 100 11.91 1.02 -11.51
C ARG A 100 12.73 2.31 -11.56
N ASP A 101 13.84 2.30 -10.82
CA ASP A 101 14.78 3.42 -10.71
C ASP A 101 14.16 4.73 -10.21
N LYS A 102 13.01 4.65 -9.53
CA LYS A 102 12.32 5.81 -8.95
C LYS A 102 12.24 5.71 -7.44
N ILE A 103 12.03 6.89 -6.85
CA ILE A 103 11.63 7.01 -5.47
C ILE A 103 10.14 6.72 -5.37
N ILE A 104 9.74 5.84 -4.45
CA ILE A 104 8.32 5.63 -4.14
C ILE A 104 7.99 6.28 -2.79
N VAL A 105 6.90 7.01 -2.75
CA VAL A 105 6.36 7.64 -1.54
C VAL A 105 4.99 7.05 -1.27
N GLY A 106 4.78 6.52 -0.08
CA GLY A 106 3.55 5.83 0.26
C GLY A 106 3.27 5.89 1.75
N HIS A 107 2.17 5.24 2.13
CA HIS A 107 1.90 4.88 3.52
C HIS A 107 1.70 3.37 3.55
N ARG A 108 2.45 2.69 4.41
CA ARG A 108 2.49 1.22 4.51
C ARG A 108 2.89 0.56 3.18
N LEU A 109 4.01 1.01 2.63
CA LEU A 109 4.54 0.51 1.36
C LEU A 109 4.82 -0.99 1.37
N TRP A 110 5.06 -1.60 2.53
CA TRP A 110 5.21 -3.05 2.64
C TRP A 110 3.93 -3.81 2.28
N ASP A 111 2.76 -3.29 2.65
CA ASP A 111 1.49 -3.93 2.33
C ASP A 111 1.23 -3.78 0.81
N PHE A 112 1.64 -2.66 0.18
CA PHE A 112 1.59 -2.48 -1.28
C PHE A 112 2.48 -3.48 -2.03
N LEU A 113 3.76 -3.52 -1.64
CA LEU A 113 4.78 -4.33 -2.28
C LEU A 113 4.52 -5.83 -2.10
N SER A 114 4.09 -6.24 -0.91
CA SER A 114 3.77 -7.64 -0.63
C SER A 114 2.62 -8.18 -1.45
N VAL A 115 1.54 -7.40 -1.59
CA VAL A 115 0.38 -7.86 -2.37
C VAL A 115 0.68 -7.89 -3.87
N LEU A 116 1.48 -6.95 -4.37
CA LEU A 116 1.95 -7.01 -5.76
C LEU A 116 3.09 -8.02 -5.96
N GLY A 117 3.67 -8.60 -4.91
CA GLY A 117 4.87 -9.43 -5.01
C GLY A 117 6.04 -8.70 -5.68
N LEU A 118 6.19 -7.40 -5.40
CA LEU A 118 7.26 -6.55 -5.92
C LEU A 118 8.26 -6.21 -4.82
N THR A 119 9.51 -6.05 -5.20
CA THR A 119 10.57 -5.57 -4.31
C THR A 119 11.01 -4.18 -4.71
N HIS A 120 11.39 -3.34 -3.75
CA HIS A 120 11.94 -2.00 -4.04
C HIS A 120 13.08 -1.64 -3.08
N PRO A 121 14.13 -0.91 -3.54
CA PRO A 121 15.23 -0.57 -2.66
C PRO A 121 14.78 0.27 -1.46
N ALA A 122 15.17 -0.11 -0.24
CA ALA A 122 14.75 0.59 0.98
C ALA A 122 15.11 2.09 0.93
N ILE A 123 16.33 2.41 0.49
CA ILE A 123 16.85 3.78 0.30
C ILE A 123 16.02 4.60 -0.71
N ALA A 124 15.29 3.93 -1.62
CA ALA A 124 14.42 4.53 -2.61
C ALA A 124 12.94 4.58 -2.16
N THR A 125 12.66 4.35 -0.88
CA THR A 125 11.30 4.45 -0.29
C THR A 125 11.16 5.62 0.67
N ARG A 126 10.00 6.27 0.64
CA ARG A 126 9.56 7.36 1.53
C ARG A 126 8.24 6.93 2.16
N ASP A 127 8.32 6.07 3.17
CA ASP A 127 7.12 5.58 3.85
C ASP A 127 6.69 6.51 4.99
N LEU A 128 5.56 7.18 4.82
CA LEU A 128 5.00 8.11 5.81
C LEU A 128 4.51 7.42 7.08
N SER A 129 4.22 6.12 7.01
CA SER A 129 3.80 5.34 8.19
C SER A 129 4.99 5.02 9.12
N LEU A 130 6.19 4.90 8.56
CA LEU A 130 7.43 4.63 9.31
C LEU A 130 8.14 5.90 9.75
N PHE A 131 7.85 7.04 9.12
CA PHE A 131 8.49 8.32 9.37
C PHE A 131 8.31 8.78 10.83
N LEU A 132 9.39 8.71 11.61
CA LEU A 132 9.41 8.96 13.05
C LEU A 132 9.00 10.40 13.42
N PRO A 133 9.46 11.46 12.73
CA PRO A 133 9.10 12.83 13.09
C PRO A 133 7.59 13.11 13.06
N MET A 134 6.85 12.50 12.13
CA MET A 134 5.38 12.63 12.10
C MET A 134 4.72 11.94 13.29
N ARG A 135 5.14 10.72 13.64
CA ARG A 135 4.60 10.01 14.81
C ARG A 135 4.92 10.72 16.12
N GLN A 136 6.11 11.29 16.24
CA GLN A 136 6.51 12.10 17.40
C GLN A 136 5.62 13.33 17.57
N LYS A 137 5.29 14.05 16.49
CA LYS A 137 4.36 15.19 16.53
C LYS A 137 2.97 14.79 17.04
N LEU A 138 2.51 13.58 16.68
CA LEU A 138 1.25 13.00 17.13
C LEU A 138 1.32 12.34 18.52
N LYS A 139 2.52 12.26 19.12
CA LYS A 139 2.79 11.54 20.37
C LYS A 139 2.31 10.07 20.33
N SER A 140 2.28 9.47 19.14
CA SER A 140 1.87 8.09 18.96
C SER A 140 3.07 7.15 19.05
N ARG A 141 2.88 6.01 19.72
CA ARG A 141 3.87 4.91 19.78
C ARG A 141 3.63 3.85 18.70
N THR A 142 2.47 3.87 18.06
CA THR A 142 2.09 2.92 17.01
C THR A 142 2.03 3.60 15.66
N ILE A 143 2.02 2.79 14.59
CA ILE A 143 1.69 3.26 13.24
C ILE A 143 0.30 3.92 13.29
N VAL A 144 0.20 5.09 12.65
CA VAL A 144 -1.03 5.88 12.58
C VAL A 144 -1.60 5.75 11.17
N GLU A 145 -2.91 5.54 11.07
CA GLU A 145 -3.60 5.40 9.79
C GLU A 145 -3.61 6.71 8.99
N LEU A 146 -3.56 6.61 7.66
CA LEU A 146 -3.45 7.78 6.79
C LEU A 146 -4.56 8.82 7.00
N PRO A 147 -5.86 8.47 7.14
CA PRO A 147 -6.90 9.47 7.34
C PRO A 147 -6.66 10.36 8.57
N LEU A 148 -6.10 9.79 9.65
CA LEU A 148 -5.74 10.55 10.85
C LEU A 148 -4.53 11.47 10.60
N LEU A 149 -3.53 11.00 9.86
CA LEU A 149 -2.38 11.82 9.47
C LEU A 149 -2.83 13.00 8.61
N VAL A 150 -3.65 12.74 7.59
CA VAL A 150 -4.14 13.78 6.67
C VAL A 150 -5.03 14.77 7.41
N ASN A 151 -5.91 14.31 8.29
CA ASN A 151 -6.72 15.21 9.12
C ASN A 151 -5.84 16.09 10.01
N PHE A 152 -4.90 15.51 10.73
CA PHE A 152 -4.06 16.24 11.69
C PHE A 152 -3.14 17.26 11.02
N PHE A 153 -2.49 16.89 9.90
CA PHE A 153 -1.50 17.75 9.25
C PHE A 153 -2.11 18.67 8.20
N MET A 154 -3.14 18.21 7.46
CA MET A 154 -3.71 18.94 6.31
C MET A 154 -5.10 19.53 6.60
N GLY A 155 -5.71 19.23 7.76
CA GLY A 155 -7.01 19.78 8.15
C GLY A 155 -8.18 19.30 7.30
N ARG A 156 -8.05 18.17 6.59
CA ARG A 156 -9.10 17.59 5.74
C ARG A 156 -9.30 16.10 6.00
N ASN A 157 -10.50 15.61 5.71
CA ASN A 157 -10.83 14.19 5.78
C ASN A 157 -10.74 13.55 4.39
N ILE A 158 -10.40 12.27 4.35
CA ILE A 158 -10.36 11.43 3.14
C ILE A 158 -11.14 10.14 3.41
N GLY A 159 -11.62 9.45 2.38
CA GLY A 159 -12.33 8.18 2.51
C GLY A 159 -13.67 8.26 3.25
N LEU A 160 -14.37 9.40 3.16
CA LEU A 160 -15.64 9.61 3.86
C LEU A 160 -16.85 8.92 3.21
N GLN A 161 -16.79 8.66 1.90
CA GLN A 161 -17.91 8.10 1.14
C GLN A 161 -17.64 6.65 0.74
N TYR A 162 -16.68 6.45 -0.15
CA TYR A 162 -16.20 5.17 -0.60
C TYR A 162 -14.68 5.16 -0.50
N GLU A 163 -14.09 3.96 -0.45
CA GLU A 163 -12.65 3.82 -0.58
C GLU A 163 -12.26 4.28 -1.99
N ASP A 164 -11.43 5.32 -2.09
CA ASP A 164 -10.86 5.78 -3.36
C ASP A 164 -9.33 5.79 -3.29
N SER A 165 -8.73 4.78 -3.92
CA SER A 165 -7.28 4.67 -4.07
C SER A 165 -6.64 5.91 -4.71
N LEU A 166 -7.34 6.65 -5.58
CA LEU A 166 -6.81 7.84 -6.22
C LEU A 166 -6.79 9.05 -5.27
N GLU A 167 -7.89 9.31 -4.55
CA GLU A 167 -7.90 10.29 -3.45
C GLU A 167 -6.77 10.00 -2.46
N THR A 168 -6.63 8.73 -2.11
CA THR A 168 -5.64 8.27 -1.15
C THR A 168 -4.20 8.51 -1.65
N ALA A 169 -3.89 8.13 -2.88
CA ALA A 169 -2.59 8.38 -3.50
C ALA A 169 -2.24 9.87 -3.54
N ARG A 170 -3.21 10.74 -3.88
CA ARG A 170 -3.03 12.19 -3.85
C ARG A 170 -2.81 12.72 -2.44
N ALA A 171 -3.55 12.21 -1.47
CA ALA A 171 -3.43 12.62 -0.08
C ALA A 171 -2.06 12.29 0.52
N VAL A 172 -1.49 11.13 0.19
CA VAL A 172 -0.10 10.76 0.54
C VAL A 172 0.88 11.78 -0.01
N ILE A 173 0.72 12.17 -1.28
CA ILE A 173 1.64 13.11 -1.92
C ILE A 173 1.56 14.48 -1.27
N ASP A 174 0.35 14.99 -1.05
CA ASP A 174 0.14 16.26 -0.38
C ASP A 174 0.75 16.25 1.03
N LEU A 175 0.59 15.13 1.75
CA LEU A 175 1.18 14.94 3.07
C LEU A 175 2.71 14.88 3.01
N PHE A 176 3.30 14.17 2.05
CA PHE A 176 4.74 14.11 1.86
C PHE A 176 5.33 15.49 1.55
N ARG A 177 4.71 16.27 0.67
CA ARG A 177 5.16 17.64 0.38
C ARG A 177 5.22 18.52 1.63
N SER A 178 4.36 18.27 2.62
CA SER A 178 4.37 19.00 3.89
C SER A 178 5.56 18.67 4.80
N CYS A 179 6.20 17.52 4.60
CA CYS A 179 7.32 17.05 5.41
C CYS A 179 8.59 16.73 4.60
N GLU A 180 8.59 17.01 3.30
CA GLU A 180 9.66 16.68 2.35
C GLU A 180 11.01 17.28 2.77
N ASP A 181 11.03 18.55 3.16
CA ASP A 181 12.27 19.23 3.59
C ASP A 181 12.90 18.54 4.82
N VAL A 182 12.07 18.06 5.74
CA VAL A 182 12.53 17.33 6.93
C VAL A 182 12.99 15.93 6.53
N PHE A 183 12.20 15.24 5.72
CA PHE A 183 12.49 13.88 5.27
C PHE A 183 13.82 13.83 4.50
N GLU A 184 13.91 14.58 3.41
CA GLU A 184 15.09 14.62 2.54
C GLU A 184 16.26 15.34 3.22
N GLY A 185 15.99 16.21 4.20
CA GLY A 185 16.99 16.79 5.09
C GLY A 185 17.74 15.73 5.89
N CYS A 186 17.01 14.83 6.56
CA CYS A 186 17.59 13.70 7.30
C CYS A 186 18.37 12.75 6.38
N ILE A 187 17.82 12.42 5.21
CA ILE A 187 18.53 11.54 4.25
C ILE A 187 19.83 12.19 3.78
N ARG A 188 19.82 13.50 3.50
CA ARG A 188 21.01 14.24 3.06
C ARG A 188 22.07 14.37 4.15
N SER A 189 21.68 14.41 5.42
CA SER A 189 22.62 14.38 6.55
C SER A 189 23.18 12.97 6.84
N GLY A 190 22.73 11.94 6.10
CA GLY A 190 23.13 10.55 6.31
C GLY A 190 22.35 9.84 7.42
N GLU A 191 21.29 10.48 7.93
CA GLU A 191 20.38 9.89 8.90
C GLU A 191 19.26 9.09 8.21
N TRP A 192 18.69 8.11 8.91
CA TRP A 192 17.52 7.38 8.46
C TRP A 192 16.32 7.74 9.37
N PRO A 193 15.35 8.56 8.90
CA PRO A 193 14.29 9.08 9.76
C PRO A 193 13.10 8.12 9.92
N CYS A 194 13.18 6.90 9.39
CA CYS A 194 12.10 5.92 9.41
C CYS A 194 12.42 4.77 10.36
N GLU A 195 11.38 4.20 10.98
CA GLU A 195 11.49 2.90 11.63
C GLU A 195 11.62 1.78 10.59
N LEU A 196 12.09 0.61 11.01
CA LEU A 196 12.11 -0.57 10.15
C LEU A 196 10.68 -1.05 9.87
N PRO A 197 10.38 -1.54 8.65
CA PRO A 197 9.11 -2.20 8.38
C PRO A 197 8.97 -3.47 9.25
N PRO A 198 7.75 -3.98 9.43
CA PRO A 198 7.56 -5.23 10.17
C PRO A 198 8.38 -6.37 9.54
N SER A 199 9.02 -7.20 10.38
CA SER A 199 9.99 -8.22 9.92
C SER A 199 9.41 -9.23 8.94
N SER A 200 8.10 -9.49 8.99
CA SER A 200 7.38 -10.33 8.04
C SER A 200 7.41 -9.81 6.60
N TYR A 201 7.77 -8.54 6.38
CA TYR A 201 7.81 -7.91 5.06
C TYR A 201 9.22 -7.46 4.65
N ALA A 202 10.26 -7.88 5.38
CA ALA A 202 11.64 -7.48 5.08
C ALA A 202 12.08 -7.90 3.66
N GLU A 203 11.54 -9.01 3.14
CA GLU A 203 11.85 -9.51 1.79
C GLU A 203 11.43 -8.58 0.65
N TYR A 204 10.51 -7.64 0.90
CA TYR A 204 10.03 -6.69 -0.11
C TYR A 204 10.89 -5.42 -0.23
N PHE A 205 11.89 -5.27 0.66
CA PHE A 205 12.83 -4.16 0.64
C PHE A 205 14.24 -4.67 0.36
N THR A 206 14.84 -4.19 -0.74
CA THR A 206 16.19 -4.59 -1.17
C THR A 206 17.25 -3.54 -0.88
#